data_AF-A0A4V1TDA3-F1
#
_entry.id   AF-A0A4V1TDA3-F1
#
_cell.length_a   1.000
_cell.length_b   1.000
_cell.length_c   1.000
_cell.angle_alpha   90.00
_cell.angle_beta   90.00
_cell.angle_gamma   90.00
#
_symmetry.space_group_name_H-M   'P 1'
#
loop_
_entity.id
_entity.type
_entity.pdbx_description
1 polymer ?
#
loop_
_entity_poly.entity_id
_entity_poly.type
_entity_poly.pdbx_seq_one_letter_code
_entity_poly.pdbx_strand_id
1 'polypeptide(L)' 'EYFSEKSAAAIDAYSMRALKRVWGAVRFSWSMTTMMHRFPEAGEFDRKIQEAELNYLVGSKAAATALAENYVGIPY' A
#
# COMPACT_ATOMS: atom_id res chain seq x y z
N GLU A 1 -22.46 -5.68 -19.97
CA GLU A 1 -21.73 -6.82 -20.55
C GLU A 1 -22.36 -8.19 -20.33
N TYR A 2 -22.29 -8.85 -19.17
CA TYR A 2 -22.71 -10.26 -19.11
C TYR A 2 -24.21 -10.50 -19.33
N PHE A 3 -25.08 -9.79 -18.60
CA PHE A 3 -26.53 -9.98 -18.73
C PHE A 3 -27.14 -9.17 -19.89
N SER A 4 -26.59 -7.99 -20.20
CA SER A 4 -27.05 -7.12 -21.27
C SER A 4 -26.50 -7.49 -22.65
N GLU A 5 -25.23 -7.88 -22.73
CA GLU A 5 -24.49 -8.08 -23.99
C GLU A 5 -23.98 -9.53 -24.15
N LYS A 6 -24.30 -10.43 -23.20
CA LYS A 6 -23.83 -11.83 -23.18
C LYS A 6 -22.30 -11.97 -23.26
N SER A 7 -21.56 -10.97 -22.77
CA SER A 7 -20.09 -10.92 -22.78
C SER A 7 -19.49 -11.27 -21.41
N ALA A 8 -18.55 -12.23 -21.37
CA ALA A 8 -17.80 -12.59 -20.17
C ALA A 8 -16.53 -11.75 -19.95
N ALA A 9 -16.18 -10.85 -20.88
CA ALA A 9 -14.90 -10.14 -20.88
C ALA A 9 -14.61 -9.39 -19.56
N ALA A 10 -15.59 -8.69 -18.99
CA ALA A 10 -15.41 -8.03 -17.69
C ALA A 10 -15.19 -9.00 -16.52
N ILE A 11 -15.79 -10.19 -16.55
CA ILE A 11 -15.63 -11.22 -15.52
C ILE A 11 -14.23 -11.82 -15.63
N ASP A 12 -13.79 -12.14 -16.83
CA ASP A 12 -12.46 -12.69 -17.08
C ASP A 12 -11.35 -11.69 -16.68
N ALA A 13 -11.56 -10.40 -16.94
CA ALA A 13 -10.63 -9.34 -16.54
C ALA A 13 -10.75 -8.90 -15.07
N TYR A 14 -11.73 -9.42 -14.30
CA TYR A 14 -12.02 -8.94 -12.95
C TYR A 14 -10.81 -9.08 -12.02
N SER A 15 -10.25 -10.28 -11.92
CA SER A 15 -9.16 -10.59 -10.99
C SER A 15 -7.95 -9.70 -11.25
N MET A 16 -7.59 -9.49 -12.51
CA MET A 16 -6.47 -8.62 -12.89
C MET A 16 -6.69 -7.17 -12.42
N ARG A 17 -7.90 -6.62 -12.65
CA ARG A 17 -8.25 -5.25 -12.24
C ARG A 17 -8.28 -5.12 -10.71
N ALA A 18 -8.93 -6.07 -10.02
CA ALA A 18 -9.05 -6.07 -8.58
C ALA A 18 -7.67 -6.20 -7.89
N LEU A 19 -6.84 -7.14 -8.36
CA LEU A 19 -5.53 -7.39 -7.78
C LEU A 19 -4.59 -6.19 -7.86
N LYS A 20 -4.68 -5.37 -8.92
CA LYS A 20 -3.89 -4.14 -9.03
C LYS A 20 -4.13 -3.22 -7.84
N ARG A 21 -5.39 -3.07 -7.41
CA ARG A 21 -5.75 -2.25 -6.24
C ARG A 21 -5.40 -2.95 -4.93
N VAL A 22 -5.68 -4.26 -4.82
CA VAL A 22 -5.40 -5.05 -3.61
C VAL A 22 -3.91 -5.00 -3.27
N TRP A 23 -3.01 -5.20 -4.24
CA TRP A 23 -1.58 -5.17 -3.97
C TRP A 23 -1.08 -3.79 -3.56
N GLY A 24 -1.68 -2.71 -4.09
CA GLY A 24 -1.39 -1.35 -3.62
C GLY A 24 -1.72 -1.17 -2.13
N ALA A 25 -2.90 -1.64 -1.71
CA ALA A 25 -3.33 -1.60 -0.32
C ALA A 25 -2.48 -2.50 0.59
N VAL A 26 -2.18 -3.74 0.16
CA VAL A 26 -1.34 -4.69 0.91
C VAL A 26 0.06 -4.12 1.14
N ARG A 27 0.68 -3.56 0.10
CA ARG A 27 1.99 -2.90 0.21
C ARG A 27 1.96 -1.78 1.24
N PHE A 28 0.95 -0.92 1.19
CA PHE A 28 0.81 0.18 2.15
C PHE A 28 0.65 -0.31 3.59
N SER A 29 -0.27 -1.24 3.82
CA SER A 29 -0.51 -1.83 5.14
C SER A 29 0.72 -2.52 5.71
N TRP A 30 1.47 -3.24 4.86
CA TRP A 30 2.71 -3.89 5.26
C TRP A 30 3.77 -2.85 5.64
N SER A 31 4.00 -1.83 4.81
CA SER A 31 4.96 -0.75 5.11
C SER A 31 4.63 -0.03 6.43
N MET A 32 3.35 0.28 6.69
CA MET A 32 2.93 0.89 7.95
C MET A 32 3.17 -0.01 9.15
N THR A 33 2.85 -1.31 9.01
CA THR A 33 3.09 -2.30 10.07
C THR A 33 4.58 -2.36 10.42
N THR A 34 5.44 -2.49 9.41
CA THR A 34 6.89 -2.55 9.59
C THR A 34 7.48 -1.26 10.18
N MET A 35 6.95 -0.10 9.78
CA MET A 35 7.45 1.20 10.26
C MET A 35 7.02 1.53 11.69
N MET A 36 5.83 1.08 12.11
CA MET A 36 5.22 1.52 13.37
C MET A 36 5.33 0.48 14.51
N HIS A 37 5.70 -0.77 14.22
CA HIS A 37 5.82 -1.83 15.23
C HIS A 37 7.26 -2.20 15.52
N ARG A 38 7.49 -2.73 16.73
CA ARG A 38 8.76 -3.34 17.12
C ARG A 38 8.64 -4.85 17.00
N PHE A 39 9.52 -5.47 16.22
CA PHE A 39 9.59 -6.91 16.05
C PHE A 39 10.68 -7.46 16.97
N PRO A 40 10.42 -8.54 17.74
CA PRO A 40 11.40 -9.15 18.65
C PRO A 40 12.71 -9.56 17.96
N GLU A 41 12.63 -9.94 16.69
CA GLU A 41 13.74 -10.38 15.85
C GLU A 41 14.53 -9.24 15.20
N ALA A 42 14.05 -7.99 15.27
CA ALA A 42 14.71 -6.85 14.63
C ALA A 42 15.95 -6.38 15.42
N GLY A 43 17.06 -6.20 14.72
CA GLY A 43 18.33 -5.77 15.31
C GLY A 43 18.46 -4.25 15.46
N GLU A 44 19.61 -3.79 15.97
CA GLU A 44 19.90 -2.35 16.08
C GLU A 44 19.91 -1.63 14.73
N PHE A 45 20.36 -2.32 13.67
CA PHE A 45 20.36 -1.78 12.31
C PHE A 45 18.94 -1.47 11.83
N ASP A 46 18.03 -2.43 11.93
CA ASP A 46 16.64 -2.27 11.50
C ASP A 46 15.95 -1.14 12.25
N ARG A 47 16.26 -0.98 13.54
CA ARG A 47 15.75 0.14 14.35
C ARG A 47 16.23 1.49 13.84
N LYS A 48 17.50 1.62 13.47
CA LYS A 48 18.03 2.87 12.89
C LYS A 48 17.41 3.19 11.53
N ILE A 49 17.13 2.17 10.71
CA ILE A 49 16.41 2.34 9.44
C ILE A 49 14.97 2.80 9.70
N GLN A 50 14.26 2.18 10.64
CA GLN A 50 12.90 2.58 11.02
C GLN A 50 12.83 4.04 11.48
N GLU A 51 13.77 4.47 12.33
CA GLU A 51 13.86 5.85 12.79
C GLU A 51 14.17 6.84 11.65
N ALA A 52 15.09 6.49 10.76
CA ALA A 52 15.43 7.31 9.60
C ALA A 52 14.23 7.48 8.65
N GLU A 53 13.48 6.41 8.42
CA GLU A 53 12.29 6.43 7.57
C GLU A 53 11.17 7.27 8.18
N LEU A 54 10.94 7.15 9.50
CA LEU A 54 10.00 8.00 10.22
C LEU A 54 10.39 9.49 10.13
N ASN A 55 11.67 9.80 10.34
CA ASN A 55 12.18 11.17 10.22
C ASN A 55 12.01 11.73 8.81
N TYR A 56 12.28 10.92 7.78
CA TYR A 56 12.04 11.32 6.39
C TYR A 56 10.56 11.58 6.13
N LEU A 57 9.68 10.70 6.62
CA LEU A 57 8.24 10.82 6.44
C LEU A 57 7.68 12.11 7.05
N VAL A 58 8.07 12.45 8.28
CA VAL A 58 7.58 13.66 8.96
C VAL A 58 8.25 14.93 8.45
N GLY A 59 9.49 14.84 7.96
CA GLY A 59 10.26 15.99 7.47
C GLY A 59 10.03 16.34 6.00
N SER A 60 9.54 15.40 5.18
CA SER A 60 9.34 15.58 3.74
C SER A 60 7.86 15.72 3.39
N LYS A 61 7.48 16.89 2.86
CA LYS A 61 6.12 17.12 2.35
C LYS A 61 5.74 16.10 1.27
N ALA A 62 6.68 15.75 0.39
CA ALA A 62 6.42 14.77 -0.68
C ALA A 62 6.12 13.37 -0.10
N ALA A 63 6.88 12.95 0.91
CA ALA A 63 6.64 11.67 1.59
C ALA A 63 5.30 11.67 2.34
N ALA A 64 5.00 12.75 3.07
CA ALA A 64 3.73 12.92 3.76
C ALA A 64 2.53 12.93 2.81
N THR A 65 2.65 13.57 1.63
CA THR A 65 1.62 13.54 0.58
C THR A 65 1.41 12.12 0.05
N ALA A 66 2.49 11.40 -0.28
CA ALA A 66 2.40 10.02 -0.74
C ALA A 66 1.74 9.11 0.31
N LEU A 67 2.05 9.30 1.59
CA LEU A 67 1.36 8.60 2.68
C LEU A 67 -0.14 8.92 2.68
N ALA A 68 -0.50 10.21 2.63
CA ALA A 68 -1.89 10.63 2.67
C ALA A 68 -2.71 10.04 1.50
N GLU A 69 -2.17 10.06 0.29
CA GLU A 69 -2.80 9.46 -0.90
C GLU A 69 -3.07 7.96 -0.72
N ASN A 70 -2.12 7.22 -0.15
CA ASN A 70 -2.31 5.80 0.12
C ASN A 70 -3.28 5.56 1.29
N TYR A 71 -3.29 6.45 2.29
CA TYR A 71 -4.14 6.32 3.48
C TYR A 71 -5.62 6.59 3.18
N VAL A 72 -5.93 7.60 2.35
CA VAL A 72 -7.32 7.87 1.92
C VAL A 72 -7.83 6.87 0.88
N GLY A 73 -6.92 6.11 0.27
CA GLY A 73 -7.21 5.06 -0.68
C GLY A 73 -6.95 5.47 -2.12
N ILE A 74 -6.31 4.56 -2.86
CA ILE A 74 -6.03 4.74 -4.28
C ILE A 74 -7.32 4.74 -5.13
N PRO A 75 -7.38 5.54 -6.21
CA PRO A 75 -8.52 5.61 -7.14
C PRO A 75 -8.92 4.24 -7.74
N TYR A 76 -10.17 4.17 -8.23
CA TYR A 76 -10.76 3.01 -8.91
C TYR A 76 -10.51 3.02 -10.41
#